data_AF-A0A8T5DX53-F1
#
_entry.id   AF-A0A8T5DX53-F1
#
_cell.length_a   1.000
_cell.length_b   1.000
_cell.length_c   1.000
_cell.angle_alpha   90.00
_cell.angle_beta   90.00
_cell.angle_gamma   90.00
#
_symmetry.space_group_name_H-M   'P 1'
#
loop_
_entity.id
_entity.type
_entity.pdbx_description
1 polymer ?
#
loop_
_entity_poly.entity_id
_entity_poly.type
_entity_poly.pdbx_seq_one_letter_code
_entity_poly.pdbx_strand_id
1 'polypeptide(L)'
;MGGQDAESLVSKLKQLSIEDKKKLIAVMLLTDGYIAIIRNHPKISYYGSDKILHDIFKYLINSTYNTSESNFYWRNFSTDYFKKENMNIYEDMYKLSSSFRSNSKESTVSFLFGLDRDIKILAIQLAMAAEGSISISRRDTGTRRGDLALACTSPTMCNEWKKLFEEFNIHFKIKKNKLTSTGLHGLQAIRQESIKNFYKNINFLPQSYANRARRFKGKEKRNILKMYCDFIDNIAKEKFKTYTRWNNITFWEKVCVGGQ
;
A
#
# COMPACT_ATOMS: atom_id res chain seq x y z
N MET A 1 3.23 4.40 21.35
CA MET A 1 2.22 3.37 21.00
C MET A 1 2.61 2.55 19.76
N GLY A 2 3.86 2.10 19.59
CA GLY A 2 4.30 1.38 18.38
C GLY A 2 4.33 -0.15 18.48
N GLY A 3 4.31 -0.72 19.70
CA GLY A 3 4.50 -2.16 19.94
C GLY A 3 3.25 -3.02 19.68
N GLN A 4 2.09 -2.61 20.19
CA GLN A 4 0.85 -3.42 20.12
C GLN A 4 0.36 -3.65 18.68
N ASP A 5 0.53 -2.68 17.79
CA ASP A 5 0.05 -2.79 16.41
C ASP A 5 0.95 -3.69 15.54
N ALA A 6 2.25 -3.76 15.84
CA ALA A 6 3.19 -4.64 15.15
C ALA A 6 3.00 -6.11 15.57
N GLU A 7 2.81 -6.35 16.87
CA GLU A 7 2.47 -7.68 17.41
C GLU A 7 1.15 -8.20 16.84
N SER A 8 0.15 -7.31 16.70
CA SER A 8 -1.14 -7.65 16.07
C SER A 8 -0.99 -8.11 14.61
N LEU A 9 -0.17 -7.41 13.81
CA LEU A 9 0.06 -7.77 12.41
C LEU A 9 0.78 -9.13 12.28
N VAL A 10 1.85 -9.34 13.04
CA VAL A 10 2.59 -10.61 13.03
C VAL A 10 1.70 -11.77 13.46
N SER A 11 0.85 -11.57 14.47
CA SER A 11 -0.14 -12.58 14.89
C SER A 11 -1.12 -12.93 13.78
N LYS A 12 -1.63 -11.92 13.06
CA LYS A 12 -2.52 -12.15 11.90
C LYS A 12 -1.82 -12.95 10.81
N LEU A 13 -0.58 -12.58 10.46
CA LEU A 13 0.19 -13.29 9.43
C LEU A 13 0.49 -14.75 9.79
N LYS A 14 0.67 -15.07 11.09
CA LYS A 14 0.87 -16.43 11.59
C LYS A 14 -0.34 -17.34 11.38
N GLN A 15 -1.55 -16.79 11.44
CA GLN A 15 -2.80 -17.54 11.33
C GLN A 15 -3.22 -17.81 9.88
N LEU A 16 -2.58 -17.18 8.90
CA LEU A 16 -2.92 -17.35 7.49
C LEU A 16 -2.52 -18.73 6.98
N SER A 17 -3.35 -19.28 6.09
CA SER A 17 -3.02 -20.47 5.32
C SER A 17 -1.79 -20.23 4.43
N ILE A 18 -1.08 -21.29 4.06
CA ILE A 18 0.04 -21.22 3.10
C ILE A 18 -0.42 -20.56 1.80
N GLU A 19 -1.62 -20.92 1.30
CA GLU A 19 -2.14 -20.41 0.04
C GLU A 19 -2.44 -18.91 0.09
N ASP A 20 -2.91 -18.39 1.22
CA ASP A 20 -3.16 -16.95 1.36
C ASP A 20 -1.87 -16.16 1.51
N LYS A 21 -0.85 -16.73 2.18
CA LYS A 21 0.48 -16.13 2.21
C LYS A 21 1.07 -16.01 0.81
N LYS A 22 0.90 -17.00 -0.07
CA LYS A 22 1.33 -16.90 -1.49
C LYS A 22 0.67 -15.72 -2.20
N LYS A 23 -0.63 -15.51 -1.99
CA LYS A 23 -1.35 -14.37 -2.57
C LYS A 23 -0.84 -13.03 -2.05
N LEU A 24 -0.52 -12.93 -0.75
CA LEU A 24 0.10 -11.72 -0.20
C LEU A 24 1.52 -11.49 -0.74
N ILE A 25 2.33 -12.55 -0.91
CA ILE A 25 3.64 -12.47 -1.58
C ILE A 25 3.48 -11.94 -3.01
N ALA A 26 2.50 -12.46 -3.77
CA ALA A 26 2.22 -11.97 -5.12
C ALA A 26 1.85 -10.48 -5.14
N VAL A 27 1.04 -10.01 -4.19
CA VAL A 27 0.70 -8.57 -4.06
C VAL A 27 1.94 -7.72 -3.81
N MET A 28 2.82 -8.14 -2.92
CA MET A 28 4.08 -7.43 -2.65
C MET A 28 4.98 -7.40 -3.90
N LEU A 29 5.05 -8.51 -4.63
CA LEU A 29 5.84 -8.57 -5.86
C LEU A 29 5.25 -7.74 -7.01
N LEU A 30 3.92 -7.64 -7.12
CA LEU A 30 3.25 -6.83 -8.15
C LEU A 30 3.32 -5.33 -7.90
N THR A 31 3.68 -4.90 -6.69
CA THR A 31 3.73 -3.48 -6.30
C THR A 31 5.16 -2.95 -6.34
N ASP A 32 6.04 -3.50 -5.51
CA ASP A 32 7.42 -3.03 -5.34
C ASP A 32 8.46 -4.15 -5.49
N GLY A 33 8.06 -5.30 -6.05
CA GLY A 33 8.97 -6.42 -6.25
C GLY A 33 9.34 -6.69 -7.69
N TYR A 34 10.19 -7.68 -7.84
CA TYR A 34 10.73 -8.16 -9.09
C TYR A 34 10.92 -9.66 -9.01
N ILE A 35 10.60 -10.34 -10.10
CA ILE A 35 10.82 -11.77 -10.22
C ILE A 35 11.22 -12.11 -11.66
N ALA A 36 12.28 -12.90 -11.81
CA ALA A 36 12.77 -13.36 -13.10
C ALA A 36 13.63 -14.62 -12.97
N ILE A 37 13.91 -15.29 -14.08
CA ILE A 37 14.94 -16.33 -14.17
C ILE A 37 16.23 -15.71 -14.73
N ILE A 38 17.32 -15.83 -13.99
CA ILE A 38 18.66 -15.38 -14.38
C ILE A 38 19.60 -16.57 -14.33
N ARG A 39 20.19 -16.95 -15.48
CA ARG A 39 21.14 -18.07 -15.60
C ARG A 39 20.59 -19.38 -14.97
N ASN A 40 19.32 -19.70 -15.21
CA ASN A 40 18.60 -20.84 -14.64
C ASN A 40 18.32 -20.79 -13.13
N HIS A 41 18.52 -19.63 -12.49
CA HIS A 41 18.17 -19.39 -11.08
C HIS A 41 17.04 -18.37 -10.98
N PRO A 42 16.04 -18.58 -10.12
CA PRO A 42 15.03 -17.57 -9.85
C PRO A 42 15.65 -16.44 -9.03
N LYS A 43 15.52 -15.20 -9.50
CA LYS A 43 15.76 -13.98 -8.73
C LYS A 43 14.43 -13.42 -8.31
N ILE A 44 14.16 -13.44 -7.00
CA ILE A 44 13.03 -12.74 -6.39
C ILE A 44 13.59 -11.61 -5.53
N SER A 45 13.17 -10.39 -5.81
CA SER A 45 13.63 -9.20 -5.09
C SER A 45 12.41 -8.39 -4.66
N TYR A 46 12.43 -7.89 -3.43
CA TYR A 46 11.48 -6.88 -2.98
C TYR A 46 12.24 -5.61 -2.64
N TYR A 47 11.74 -4.47 -3.13
CA TYR A 47 12.36 -3.16 -2.93
C TYR A 47 11.48 -2.25 -2.07
N GLY A 48 12.04 -1.16 -1.56
CA GLY A 48 11.26 -0.10 -0.92
C GLY A 48 11.87 0.45 0.36
N SER A 49 11.59 1.69 0.73
CA SER A 49 12.24 2.33 1.88
C SER A 49 11.72 1.87 3.25
N ASP A 50 10.54 1.25 3.30
CA ASP A 50 9.84 0.97 4.55
C ASP A 50 10.24 -0.40 5.10
N LYS A 51 11.01 -0.41 6.19
CA LYS A 51 11.53 -1.64 6.85
C LYS A 51 10.44 -2.68 7.12
N ILE A 52 9.27 -2.22 7.56
CA ILE A 52 8.15 -3.11 7.90
C ILE A 52 7.74 -3.99 6.72
N LEU A 53 7.79 -3.47 5.48
CA LEU A 53 7.45 -4.25 4.30
C LEU A 53 8.51 -5.32 4.02
N HIS A 54 9.80 -5.01 4.19
CA HIS A 54 10.85 -6.02 4.09
C HIS A 54 10.71 -7.11 5.15
N ASP A 55 10.36 -6.75 6.39
CA ASP A 55 10.16 -7.72 7.47
C ASP A 55 8.95 -8.63 7.21
N ILE A 56 7.84 -8.07 6.72
CA ILE A 56 6.67 -8.85 6.30
C ILE A 56 7.02 -9.77 5.13
N PHE A 57 7.73 -9.26 4.13
CA PHE A 57 8.13 -10.06 2.97
C PHE A 57 9.01 -11.24 3.36
N LYS A 58 10.02 -11.01 4.21
CA LYS A 58 10.88 -12.06 4.78
C LYS A 58 10.06 -13.09 5.55
N TYR A 59 9.16 -12.63 6.43
CA TYR A 59 8.30 -13.51 7.21
C TYR A 59 7.40 -14.38 6.31
N LEU A 60 6.76 -13.78 5.30
CA LEU A 60 5.87 -14.50 4.39
C LEU A 60 6.62 -15.56 3.59
N ILE A 61 7.77 -15.21 2.99
CA ILE A 61 8.57 -16.16 2.22
C ILE A 61 9.07 -17.29 3.12
N ASN A 62 9.66 -16.97 4.27
CA ASN A 62 10.17 -17.97 5.19
C ASN A 62 9.07 -18.91 5.70
N SER A 63 7.93 -18.38 6.14
CA SER A 63 6.85 -19.20 6.69
C SER A 63 6.02 -19.96 5.63
N THR A 64 6.23 -19.69 4.34
CA THR A 64 5.54 -20.36 3.22
C THR A 64 6.45 -21.38 2.53
N TYR A 65 7.73 -21.06 2.39
CA TYR A 65 8.69 -21.82 1.57
C TYR A 65 9.90 -22.34 2.36
N ASN A 66 9.96 -22.07 3.67
CA ASN A 66 11.06 -22.45 4.55
C ASN A 66 12.45 -22.04 4.02
N THR A 67 12.54 -20.84 3.47
CA THR A 67 13.78 -20.28 2.90
C THR A 67 14.11 -18.93 3.54
N SER A 68 15.39 -18.62 3.62
CA SER A 68 15.91 -17.33 4.07
C SER A 68 16.46 -16.53 2.90
N GLU A 69 16.45 -15.21 3.05
CA GLU A 69 16.99 -14.30 2.06
C GLU A 69 18.46 -14.63 1.73
N SER A 70 18.81 -14.51 0.46
CA SER A 70 20.20 -14.58 0.01
C SER A 70 20.97 -13.34 0.42
N ASN A 71 20.31 -12.17 0.39
CA ASN A 71 20.87 -10.91 0.83
C ASN A 71 19.77 -9.99 1.37
N PHE A 72 20.14 -9.20 2.39
CA PHE A 72 19.37 -8.05 2.84
C PHE A 72 20.28 -6.82 2.86
N TYR A 73 20.07 -5.90 1.92
CA TYR A 73 20.87 -4.68 1.82
C TYR A 73 20.06 -3.49 2.32
N TRP A 74 20.17 -3.18 3.61
CA TRP A 74 19.46 -2.03 4.21
C TRP A 74 19.80 -0.69 3.53
N ARG A 75 21.02 -0.51 3.04
CA ARG A 75 21.45 0.73 2.36
C ARG A 75 20.91 0.90 0.94
N ASN A 76 20.53 -0.20 0.27
CA ASN A 76 19.97 -0.20 -1.10
C ASN A 76 18.49 -0.62 -1.13
N PHE A 77 17.89 -0.86 0.04
CA PHE A 77 16.49 -1.22 0.21
C PHE A 77 16.05 -2.41 -0.66
N SER A 78 16.78 -3.53 -0.56
CA SER A 78 16.39 -4.80 -1.21
C SER A 78 16.39 -5.99 -0.23
N THR A 79 15.36 -6.84 -0.35
CA THR A 79 15.38 -8.22 0.15
C THR A 79 15.43 -9.15 -1.05
N ASP A 80 16.51 -9.93 -1.17
CA ASP A 80 16.79 -10.74 -2.34
C ASP A 80 16.81 -12.24 -2.02
N TYR A 81 16.23 -13.03 -2.92
CA TYR A 81 16.26 -14.49 -2.92
C TYR A 81 16.79 -14.95 -4.28
N PHE A 82 17.98 -15.54 -4.27
CA PHE A 82 18.68 -15.98 -5.48
C PHE A 82 19.36 -17.33 -5.25
N LYS A 83 18.55 -18.35 -4.95
CA LYS A 83 18.97 -19.74 -4.77
C LYS A 83 18.17 -20.62 -5.71
N LYS A 84 18.78 -21.69 -6.24
CA LYS A 84 18.10 -22.63 -7.16
C LYS A 84 16.85 -23.26 -6.53
N GLU A 85 16.90 -23.53 -5.23
CA GLU A 85 15.80 -24.10 -4.44
C GLU A 85 14.53 -23.23 -4.40
N ASN A 86 14.64 -21.93 -4.71
CA ASN A 86 13.50 -20.99 -4.69
C ASN A 86 12.66 -21.03 -5.98
N MET A 87 12.82 -22.06 -6.83
CA MET A 87 12.09 -22.17 -8.11
C MET A 87 10.59 -22.34 -7.90
N ASN A 88 10.20 -23.04 -6.82
CA ASN A 88 8.81 -23.18 -6.40
C ASN A 88 8.12 -21.82 -6.16
N ILE A 89 8.83 -20.82 -5.64
CA ILE A 89 8.31 -19.45 -5.46
C ILE A 89 7.96 -18.87 -6.84
N TYR A 90 8.89 -18.95 -7.80
CA TYR A 90 8.65 -18.46 -9.16
C TYR A 90 7.45 -19.14 -9.83
N GLU A 91 7.36 -20.46 -9.73
CA GLU A 91 6.27 -21.24 -10.31
C GLU A 91 4.91 -20.91 -9.68
N ASP A 92 4.84 -20.76 -8.36
CA ASP A 92 3.61 -20.41 -7.66
C ASP A 92 3.17 -18.97 -7.98
N MET A 93 4.10 -18.02 -8.01
CA MET A 93 3.79 -16.64 -8.40
C MET A 93 3.23 -16.62 -9.82
N TYR A 94 3.86 -17.35 -10.75
CA TYR A 94 3.40 -17.45 -12.13
C TYR A 94 1.96 -17.98 -12.25
N LYS A 95 1.54 -18.95 -11.42
CA LYS A 95 0.15 -19.44 -11.39
C LYS A 95 -0.85 -18.37 -10.98
N LEU A 96 -0.45 -17.43 -10.11
CA LEU A 96 -1.30 -16.34 -9.62
C LEU A 96 -1.38 -15.18 -10.61
N SER A 97 -0.26 -14.82 -11.24
CA SER A 97 -0.20 -13.72 -12.19
C SER A 97 0.75 -14.06 -13.33
N SER A 98 0.21 -14.14 -14.54
CA SER A 98 1.01 -14.54 -15.70
C SER A 98 2.15 -13.56 -16.01
N SER A 99 2.05 -12.30 -15.55
CA SER A 99 3.04 -11.23 -15.73
C SER A 99 4.40 -11.51 -15.10
N PHE A 100 4.48 -12.50 -14.21
CA PHE A 100 5.76 -12.94 -13.66
C PHE A 100 6.59 -13.76 -14.66
N ARG A 101 6.03 -14.15 -15.83
CA ARG A 101 6.83 -14.52 -17.01
C ARG A 101 7.24 -13.27 -17.77
N SER A 102 8.52 -13.20 -18.15
CA SER A 102 9.15 -12.10 -18.88
C SER A 102 8.45 -11.65 -20.18
N ASN A 103 7.50 -12.43 -20.69
CA ASN A 103 6.84 -12.19 -21.99
C ASN A 103 5.31 -11.93 -21.86
N SER A 104 4.76 -11.97 -20.65
CA SER A 104 3.34 -11.66 -20.40
C SER A 104 3.16 -10.17 -20.12
N LYS A 105 2.22 -9.52 -20.79
CA LYS A 105 1.91 -8.09 -20.60
C LYS A 105 0.83 -7.83 -19.56
N GLU A 106 0.17 -8.85 -19.04
CA GLU A 106 -1.01 -8.67 -18.20
C GLU A 106 -0.76 -9.09 -16.76
N SER A 107 -0.35 -8.11 -15.95
CA SER A 107 -0.39 -8.22 -14.49
C SER A 107 -1.84 -8.17 -14.02
N THR A 108 -2.22 -9.12 -13.18
CA THR A 108 -3.55 -9.21 -12.57
C THR A 108 -3.44 -9.45 -11.06
N VAL A 109 -4.40 -8.89 -10.32
CA VAL A 109 -4.70 -9.14 -8.91
C VAL A 109 -6.07 -9.82 -8.73
N SER A 110 -6.62 -10.41 -9.80
CA SER A 110 -7.93 -11.06 -9.79
C SER A 110 -8.05 -12.22 -8.80
N PHE A 111 -6.93 -12.88 -8.47
CA PHE A 111 -6.87 -13.91 -7.44
C PHE A 111 -7.30 -13.41 -6.05
N LEU A 112 -7.42 -12.10 -5.84
CA LEU A 112 -7.91 -11.50 -4.60
C LEU A 112 -9.45 -11.49 -4.48
N PHE A 113 -10.21 -11.55 -5.58
CA PHE A 113 -11.68 -11.37 -5.54
C PHE A 113 -12.41 -12.47 -4.76
N GLY A 114 -11.89 -13.70 -4.74
CA GLY A 114 -12.48 -14.83 -4.03
C GLY A 114 -12.02 -14.98 -2.58
N LEU A 115 -11.21 -14.06 -2.05
CA LEU A 115 -10.64 -14.19 -0.71
C LEU A 115 -11.54 -13.64 0.39
N ASP A 116 -11.29 -14.14 1.59
CA ASP A 116 -11.89 -13.62 2.81
C ASP A 116 -11.57 -12.13 2.98
N ARG A 117 -12.53 -11.42 3.57
CA ARG A 117 -12.49 -9.97 3.74
C ARG A 117 -11.20 -9.48 4.40
N ASP A 118 -10.74 -10.17 5.44
CA ASP A 118 -9.54 -9.77 6.18
C ASP A 118 -8.26 -9.91 5.35
N ILE A 119 -8.21 -10.90 4.46
CA ILE A 119 -7.08 -11.14 3.57
C ILE A 119 -7.06 -10.07 2.46
N LYS A 120 -8.24 -9.71 1.93
CA LYS A 120 -8.38 -8.56 1.02
C LYS A 120 -7.91 -7.27 1.67
N ILE A 121 -8.28 -7.02 2.94
CA ILE A 121 -7.82 -5.85 3.69
C ILE A 121 -6.29 -5.84 3.79
N LEU A 122 -5.66 -6.97 4.18
CA LEU A 122 -4.21 -7.07 4.27
C LEU A 122 -3.53 -6.84 2.91
N ALA A 123 -4.04 -7.45 1.83
CA ALA A 123 -3.54 -7.24 0.49
C ALA A 123 -3.58 -5.74 0.08
N ILE A 124 -4.71 -5.08 0.34
CA ILE A 124 -4.86 -3.64 0.06
C ILE A 124 -3.91 -2.82 0.93
N GLN A 125 -3.77 -3.15 2.22
CA GLN A 125 -2.84 -2.47 3.12
C GLN A 125 -1.40 -2.57 2.64
N LEU A 126 -0.96 -3.75 2.17
CA LEU A 126 0.38 -3.95 1.60
C LEU A 126 0.57 -3.11 0.33
N ALA A 127 -0.39 -3.13 -0.59
CA ALA A 127 -0.32 -2.33 -1.81
C ALA A 127 -0.30 -0.82 -1.53
N MET A 128 -1.12 -0.36 -0.57
CA MET A 128 -1.16 1.04 -0.16
C MET A 128 0.08 1.47 0.65
N ALA A 129 0.72 0.55 1.35
CA ALA A 129 1.98 0.80 2.03
C ALA A 129 3.13 0.98 1.03
N ALA A 130 3.21 0.13 0.01
CA ALA A 130 4.18 0.22 -1.08
C ALA A 130 3.94 1.47 -1.96
N GLU A 131 2.82 1.49 -2.68
CA GLU A 131 2.56 2.46 -3.77
C GLU A 131 1.43 3.46 -3.47
N GLY A 132 0.80 3.31 -2.30
CA GLY A 132 -0.25 4.21 -1.85
C GLY A 132 0.27 5.52 -1.28
N SER A 133 -0.53 6.57 -1.38
CA SER A 133 -0.23 7.88 -0.77
C SER A 133 -1.48 8.57 -0.27
N ILE A 134 -1.29 9.40 0.76
CA ILE A 134 -2.27 10.36 1.24
C ILE A 134 -1.63 11.74 1.22
N SER A 135 -2.29 12.69 0.57
CA SER A 135 -1.88 14.09 0.59
C SER A 135 -3.04 14.98 1.01
N ILE A 136 -2.70 16.13 1.59
CA ILE A 136 -3.68 17.11 2.06
C ILE A 136 -3.29 18.46 1.47
N SER A 137 -4.10 18.93 0.52
CA SER A 137 -3.91 20.21 -0.15
C SER A 137 -4.88 21.26 0.39
N ARG A 138 -4.51 22.53 0.19
CA ARG A 138 -5.38 23.68 0.42
C ARG A 138 -6.10 24.01 -0.88
N ARG A 139 -7.39 24.30 -0.82
CA ARG A 139 -8.08 25.03 -1.88
C ARG A 139 -8.12 26.52 -1.57
N ASP A 140 -8.26 27.35 -2.59
CA ASP A 140 -8.26 28.81 -2.47
C ASP A 140 -9.32 29.32 -1.49
N THR A 141 -10.44 28.60 -1.38
CA THR A 141 -11.54 28.85 -0.42
C THR A 141 -11.17 28.57 1.05
N GLY A 142 -9.92 28.23 1.35
CA GLY A 142 -9.48 27.81 2.68
C GLY A 142 -9.81 26.36 3.02
N THR A 143 -10.59 25.67 2.19
CA THR A 143 -10.97 24.27 2.41
C THR A 143 -9.79 23.31 2.25
N ARG A 144 -9.79 22.20 3.00
CA ARG A 144 -8.80 21.14 2.86
C ARG A 144 -9.33 20.04 1.96
N ARG A 145 -8.48 19.56 1.07
CA ARG A 145 -8.77 18.42 0.20
C ARG A 145 -7.77 17.32 0.49
N GLY A 146 -8.27 16.19 0.97
CA GLY A 146 -7.55 14.93 1.01
C GLY A 146 -7.51 14.31 -0.38
N ASP A 147 -6.40 13.67 -0.69
CA ASP A 147 -6.18 12.93 -1.92
C ASP A 147 -5.51 11.60 -1.56
N LEU A 148 -6.30 10.53 -1.64
CA LEU A 148 -5.84 9.17 -1.46
C LEU A 148 -5.56 8.59 -2.84
N ALA A 149 -4.36 8.06 -3.06
CA ALA A 149 -3.97 7.53 -4.36
C ALA A 149 -3.22 6.20 -4.22
N LEU A 150 -3.31 5.37 -5.26
CA LEU A 150 -2.51 4.16 -5.45
C LEU A 150 -1.85 4.26 -6.83
N ALA A 151 -0.52 4.32 -6.88
CA ALA A 151 0.18 4.32 -8.16
C ALA A 151 0.07 2.94 -8.82
N CYS A 152 -0.31 2.92 -10.10
CA CYS A 152 -0.42 1.70 -10.88
C CYS A 152 -0.51 2.08 -12.36
N THR A 153 0.42 1.60 -13.18
CA THR A 153 0.42 1.88 -14.63
C THR A 153 -0.25 0.78 -15.44
N SER A 154 -0.46 -0.41 -14.87
CA SER A 154 -1.16 -1.52 -15.55
C SER A 154 -2.65 -1.22 -15.69
N PRO A 155 -3.22 -1.20 -16.91
CA PRO A 155 -4.66 -1.01 -17.12
C PRO A 155 -5.52 -2.08 -16.45
N THR A 156 -5.10 -3.34 -16.52
CA THR A 156 -5.81 -4.47 -15.91
C THR A 156 -5.86 -4.31 -14.40
N MET A 157 -4.70 -4.16 -13.75
CA MET A 157 -4.63 -3.99 -12.30
C MET A 157 -5.36 -2.72 -11.83
N CYS A 158 -5.34 -1.62 -12.59
CA CYS A 158 -6.09 -0.42 -12.21
C CYS A 158 -7.59 -0.71 -12.08
N ASN A 159 -8.17 -1.43 -13.03
CA ASN A 159 -9.59 -1.79 -12.98
C ASN A 159 -9.88 -2.78 -11.86
N GLU A 160 -9.00 -3.75 -11.64
CA GLU A 160 -9.18 -4.76 -10.60
C GLU A 160 -9.04 -4.17 -9.19
N TRP A 161 -8.01 -3.36 -8.93
CA TRP A 161 -7.85 -2.62 -7.69
C TRP A 161 -9.06 -1.72 -7.43
N LYS A 162 -9.53 -1.00 -8.45
CA LYS A 162 -10.73 -0.15 -8.32
C LYS A 162 -11.93 -0.97 -7.85
N LYS A 163 -12.20 -2.13 -8.46
CA LYS A 163 -13.29 -3.04 -8.07
C LYS A 163 -13.11 -3.56 -6.64
N LEU A 164 -11.89 -3.97 -6.27
CA LEU A 164 -11.58 -4.41 -4.91
C LEU A 164 -11.88 -3.32 -3.87
N PHE A 165 -11.51 -2.07 -4.14
CA PHE A 165 -11.82 -0.95 -3.24
C PHE A 165 -13.32 -0.64 -3.16
N GLU A 166 -14.08 -0.86 -4.24
CA GLU A 166 -15.54 -0.67 -4.25
C GLU A 166 -16.25 -1.63 -3.28
N GLU A 167 -15.73 -2.84 -3.03
CA GLU A 167 -16.24 -3.76 -1.99
C GLU A 167 -16.17 -3.18 -0.56
N PHE A 168 -15.37 -2.13 -0.35
CA PHE A 168 -15.22 -1.43 0.93
C PHE A 168 -15.88 -0.05 0.91
N ASN A 169 -16.71 0.25 -0.09
CA ASN A 169 -17.33 1.55 -0.35
C ASN A 169 -16.32 2.68 -0.60
N ILE A 170 -15.20 2.36 -1.25
CA ILE A 170 -14.12 3.31 -1.54
C ILE A 170 -14.04 3.54 -3.04
N HIS A 171 -14.62 4.65 -3.48
CA HIS A 171 -14.70 4.95 -4.91
C HIS A 171 -13.45 5.68 -5.40
N PHE A 172 -12.64 4.96 -6.18
CA PHE A 172 -11.49 5.50 -6.89
C PHE A 172 -11.82 5.88 -8.34
N LYS A 173 -11.15 6.91 -8.86
CA LYS A 173 -11.12 7.23 -10.29
C LYS A 173 -9.77 6.81 -10.86
N ILE A 174 -9.76 6.29 -12.09
CA ILE A 174 -8.52 6.04 -12.83
C ILE A 174 -7.96 7.38 -13.32
N LYS A 175 -6.72 7.68 -12.94
CA LYS A 175 -5.99 8.89 -13.31
C LYS A 175 -5.12 8.59 -14.53
N LYS A 176 -5.29 9.36 -15.60
CA LYS A 176 -4.47 9.28 -16.81
C LYS A 176 -3.22 10.15 -16.69
N ASN A 177 -2.12 9.72 -17.29
CA ASN A 177 -0.91 10.50 -17.47
C ASN A 177 -0.26 10.16 -18.82
N LYS A 178 -0.16 11.14 -19.71
CA LYS A 178 0.41 10.95 -21.06
C LYS A 178 1.91 10.66 -21.05
N LEU A 179 2.60 10.92 -19.93
CA LEU A 179 4.04 10.71 -19.78
C LEU A 179 4.41 9.25 -19.46
N THR A 180 3.43 8.40 -19.12
CA THR A 180 3.65 6.96 -18.89
C THR A 180 3.36 6.18 -20.16
N SER A 181 4.10 5.10 -20.42
CA SER A 181 3.92 4.25 -21.61
C SER A 181 2.51 3.67 -21.77
N THR A 182 1.78 3.48 -20.66
CA THR A 182 0.41 2.97 -20.65
C THR A 182 -0.66 4.08 -20.66
N GLY A 183 -0.26 5.35 -20.59
CA GLY A 183 -1.17 6.49 -20.46
C GLY A 183 -1.85 6.61 -19.08
N LEU A 184 -1.43 5.84 -18.08
CA LEU A 184 -2.04 5.75 -16.75
C LEU A 184 -1.08 6.13 -15.63
N HIS A 185 -1.59 6.86 -14.64
CA HIS A 185 -0.88 7.16 -13.40
C HIS A 185 -1.25 6.20 -12.25
N GLY A 186 -2.51 5.80 -12.18
CA GLY A 186 -3.04 4.96 -11.10
C GLY A 186 -4.45 5.33 -10.70
N LEU A 187 -4.77 5.10 -9.43
CA LEU A 187 -6.08 5.35 -8.85
C LEU A 187 -6.04 6.58 -7.94
N GLN A 188 -7.11 7.39 -7.96
CA GLN A 188 -7.28 8.56 -7.09
C GLN A 188 -8.70 8.66 -6.50
N ALA A 189 -8.78 8.76 -5.17
CA ALA A 189 -10.00 9.00 -4.41
C ALA A 189 -9.90 10.34 -3.67
N ILE A 190 -10.81 11.25 -4.01
CA ILE A 190 -10.85 12.64 -3.49
C ILE A 190 -12.14 12.95 -2.72
N ARG A 191 -13.11 12.03 -2.77
CA ARG A 191 -14.36 12.14 -2.03
C ARG A 191 -14.07 11.89 -0.55
N GLN A 192 -14.56 12.78 0.32
CA GLN A 192 -14.33 12.65 1.76
C GLN A 192 -14.85 11.33 2.31
N GLU A 193 -16.02 10.88 1.82
CA GLU A 193 -16.60 9.58 2.19
C GLU A 193 -15.68 8.40 1.85
N SER A 194 -15.15 8.32 0.62
CA SER A 194 -14.19 7.27 0.25
C SER A 194 -12.96 7.26 1.17
N ILE A 195 -12.44 8.45 1.54
CA ILE A 195 -11.27 8.56 2.41
C ILE A 195 -11.61 8.14 3.86
N LYS A 196 -12.80 8.50 4.36
CA LYS A 196 -13.28 8.05 5.68
C LYS A 196 -13.54 6.54 5.70
N ASN A 197 -14.12 5.99 4.64
CA ASN A 197 -14.33 4.55 4.49
C ASN A 197 -12.99 3.80 4.42
N PHE A 198 -12.00 4.36 3.72
CA PHE A 198 -10.64 3.81 3.76
C PHE A 198 -10.08 3.81 5.17
N TYR A 199 -10.15 4.93 5.91
CA TYR A 199 -9.67 5.01 7.30
C TYR A 199 -10.36 4.00 8.23
N LYS A 200 -11.69 3.85 8.12
CA LYS A 200 -12.49 2.98 9.00
C LYS A 200 -12.32 1.50 8.68
N ASN A 201 -12.31 1.14 7.39
CA ASN A 201 -12.45 -0.26 6.96
C ASN A 201 -11.11 -0.93 6.62
N ILE A 202 -10.10 -0.15 6.24
CA ILE A 202 -8.82 -0.69 5.73
C ILE A 202 -7.64 -0.05 6.47
N ASN A 203 -7.54 1.28 6.42
CA ASN A 203 -6.45 2.09 6.94
C ASN A 203 -5.10 1.81 6.25
N PHE A 204 -4.09 2.64 6.51
CA PHE A 204 -2.71 2.32 6.11
C PHE A 204 -2.09 1.33 7.10
N LEU A 205 -1.17 0.53 6.58
CA LEU A 205 -0.34 -0.34 7.40
C LEU A 205 0.42 0.49 8.45
N PRO A 206 0.45 0.07 9.72
CA PRO A 206 1.34 0.66 10.73
C PRO A 206 2.79 0.67 10.26
N GLN A 207 3.55 1.69 10.63
CA GLN A 207 4.96 1.86 10.24
C GLN A 207 5.22 1.98 8.72
N SER A 208 4.19 2.32 7.93
CA SER A 208 4.37 2.78 6.55
C SER A 208 4.46 4.30 6.51
N TYR A 209 5.48 4.85 5.84
CA TYR A 209 5.84 6.27 5.94
C TYR A 209 5.61 7.02 4.62
N ALA A 210 5.20 8.28 4.73
CA ALA A 210 5.15 9.16 3.56
C ALA A 210 6.57 9.60 3.20
N ASN A 211 7.01 9.29 1.98
CA ASN A 211 8.38 9.57 1.54
C ASN A 211 8.49 10.68 0.47
N ARG A 212 7.41 10.89 -0.31
CA ARG A 212 7.41 11.83 -1.46
C ARG A 212 6.85 13.22 -1.14
N ALA A 213 5.90 13.34 -0.21
CA ALA A 213 5.30 14.62 0.13
C ALA A 213 6.19 15.43 1.08
N ARG A 214 6.81 16.53 0.62
CA ARG A 214 7.75 17.36 1.42
C ARG A 214 7.23 17.69 2.82
N ARG A 215 5.93 17.98 2.97
CA ARG A 215 5.31 18.35 4.25
C ARG A 215 5.13 17.18 5.22
N PHE A 216 5.01 15.97 4.70
CA PHE A 216 4.74 14.76 5.49
C PHE A 216 5.88 13.75 5.45
N LYS A 217 7.03 14.14 4.90
CA LYS A 217 8.17 13.25 4.74
C LYS A 217 8.57 12.68 6.10
N GLY A 218 8.63 11.36 6.21
CA GLY A 218 8.97 10.64 7.45
C GLY A 218 7.83 10.52 8.47
N LYS A 219 6.61 10.96 8.15
CA LYS A 219 5.42 10.74 9.00
C LYS A 219 4.68 9.48 8.55
N GLU A 220 4.11 8.73 9.49
CA GLU A 220 3.31 7.54 9.16
C GLU A 220 2.05 7.91 8.38
N LYS A 221 1.78 7.18 7.30
CA LYS A 221 0.63 7.42 6.40
C LYS A 221 -0.71 7.33 7.15
N ARG A 222 -0.84 6.38 8.09
CA ARG A 222 -2.05 6.23 8.91
C ARG A 222 -2.32 7.43 9.81
N ASN A 223 -1.28 8.08 10.31
CA ASN A 223 -1.42 9.26 11.18
C ASN A 223 -1.90 10.45 10.35
N ILE A 224 -1.32 10.66 9.17
CA ILE A 224 -1.77 11.71 8.23
C ILE A 224 -3.25 11.50 7.87
N LEU A 225 -3.63 10.25 7.57
CA LEU A 225 -5.01 9.89 7.25
C LEU A 225 -5.97 10.16 8.43
N LYS A 226 -5.62 9.68 9.64
CA LYS A 226 -6.41 9.93 10.86
C LYS A 226 -6.66 11.40 11.06
N MET A 227 -5.61 12.21 10.96
CA MET A 227 -5.70 13.66 11.17
C MET A 227 -6.63 14.34 10.17
N TYR A 228 -6.60 13.91 8.90
CA TYR A 228 -7.53 14.42 7.91
C TYR A 228 -8.99 14.06 8.25
N CYS A 229 -9.25 12.81 8.66
CA CYS A 229 -10.58 12.37 9.06
C CYS A 229 -11.08 13.14 10.30
N ASP A 230 -10.26 13.25 11.34
CA ASP A 230 -10.57 14.02 12.56
C ASP A 230 -10.90 15.48 12.21
N PHE A 231 -10.14 16.09 11.28
CA PHE A 231 -10.38 17.46 10.83
C PHE A 231 -11.75 17.62 10.16
N ILE A 232 -12.11 16.71 9.24
CA ILE A 232 -13.42 16.74 8.58
C ILE A 232 -14.55 16.55 9.61
N ASP A 233 -14.40 15.63 10.57
CA ASP A 233 -15.42 15.38 11.58
C ASP A 233 -15.64 16.58 12.50
N ASN A 234 -14.58 17.30 12.85
CA ASN A 234 -14.68 18.53 13.65
C ASN A 234 -15.37 19.67 12.91
N ILE A 235 -15.22 19.75 11.57
CA ILE A 235 -15.97 20.72 10.75
C ILE A 235 -17.45 20.36 10.72
N ALA A 236 -17.79 19.08 10.49
CA ALA A 236 -19.17 18.63 10.37
C ALA A 236 -19.99 18.83 11.65
N LYS A 237 -19.35 18.81 12.82
CA LYS A 237 -19.98 19.03 14.13
C LYS A 237 -20.20 20.51 14.48
N GLU A 238 -20.12 21.43 13.51
CA GLU A 238 -20.26 22.88 13.68
C GLU A 238 -19.36 23.53 14.76
N LYS A 239 -18.28 22.87 15.20
CA LYS A 239 -17.29 23.52 16.08
C LYS A 239 -16.58 24.69 15.39
N PHE A 240 -16.71 24.84 14.07
CA PHE A 240 -16.15 25.93 13.28
C PHE A 240 -17.08 26.31 12.11
N LYS A 241 -17.86 27.39 12.26
CA LYS A 241 -18.79 27.92 11.22
C LYS A 241 -18.10 28.43 9.94
N THR A 242 -16.79 28.64 9.99
CA THR A 242 -15.98 29.10 8.85
C THR A 242 -14.55 28.64 9.05
N TYR A 243 -13.82 28.40 7.94
CA TYR A 243 -12.39 28.14 7.95
C TYR A 243 -11.62 29.39 8.43
N THR A 244 -11.63 29.69 9.72
CA THR A 244 -10.85 30.81 10.26
C THR A 244 -9.36 30.51 10.10
N ARG A 245 -8.55 31.56 9.93
CA ARG A 245 -7.08 31.47 9.83
C ARG A 245 -6.47 30.74 11.04
N TRP A 246 -7.12 30.81 12.21
CA TRP A 246 -6.72 30.17 13.45
C TRP A 246 -6.79 28.64 13.39
N ASN A 247 -7.91 28.07 12.92
CA ASN A 247 -8.07 26.62 12.75
C ASN A 247 -7.06 26.03 11.75
N ASN A 248 -6.62 26.85 10.80
CA ASN A 248 -5.61 26.48 9.83
C ASN A 248 -4.22 26.37 10.44
N ILE A 249 -3.85 27.29 11.34
CA ILE A 249 -2.59 27.24 12.07
C ILE A 249 -2.57 25.99 12.95
N THR A 250 -3.62 25.77 13.76
CA THR A 250 -3.71 24.60 14.65
C THR A 250 -3.70 23.26 13.89
N PHE A 251 -4.33 23.18 12.71
CA PHE A 251 -4.24 21.98 11.89
C PHE A 251 -2.80 21.71 11.46
N TRP A 252 -2.10 22.70 10.90
CA TRP A 252 -0.72 22.51 10.45
C TRP A 252 0.28 22.37 11.59
N GLU A 253 0.05 22.99 12.75
CA GLU A 253 0.85 22.76 13.95
C GLU A 253 0.74 21.31 14.41
N LYS A 254 -0.49 20.78 14.52
CA LYS A 254 -0.69 19.36 14.82
C LYS A 254 -0.03 18.45 13.78
N VAL A 255 -0.04 18.85 12.50
CA VAL A 255 0.44 18.03 11.37
C VAL A 255 1.96 18.08 11.22
N CYS A 256 2.57 19.23 11.38
CA CYS A 256 4.01 19.45 11.16
C CYS A 256 4.82 19.20 12.43
N VAL A 257 4.31 19.58 13.60
CA VAL A 257 5.07 19.56 14.86
C VAL A 257 4.98 18.19 15.56
N GLY A 258 3.99 17.36 15.19
CA GLY A 258 3.74 16.10 15.89
C GLY A 258 3.09 16.41 17.23
N GLY A 259 1.90 15.86 17.45
CA GLY A 259 1.31 15.86 18.78
C GLY A 259 2.30 15.25 19.76
N GLN A 260 2.76 16.06 20.71
CA GLN A 260 3.23 15.57 22.00
C GLN A 260 2.07 14.81 22.67
#